data_AF-A0AAD6CZX6-F1
#
_entry.id   AF-A0AAD6CZX6-F1
#
_cell.length_a   1.000
_cell.length_b   1.000
_cell.length_c   1.000
_cell.angle_alpha   90.00
_cell.angle_beta   90.00
_cell.angle_gamma   90.00
#
_symmetry.space_group_name_H-M   'P 1'
#
loop_
_entity.id
_entity.type
_entity.pdbx_description
1 polymer ?
#
loop_
_entity_poly.entity_id
_entity_poly.type
_entity_poly.pdbx_seq_one_letter_code
_entity_poly.pdbx_strand_id
1 'polypeptide(L)'
;MRKLGKGQSVVFCLPKEVESNILALRGKDANAGIDVSDVLLWAVSETWSDIRRSVPLWAVQGTRFERQQELWQSYRQSEYLTSTEAEQFLEPECQTLEQRYRPGHQKKPSCEYLSSENENMKLIWEHCRKFEGLDTSVSTLLEEQERELAPEIESERQVQRPPGATPAPHQIHKHITSFVATGVLEKPSMAYRPAYHTLQNTSAASFLDVSQFPSSLLATKDFFTTIKVPSGSTFIADAFQRPVRWVLVSRNLAHMIIISPFEANILMSEIRESKFVSLHLYAPRQSRGFASLDRLALYTVPQHVDRGAIPDTFRLQLNLFSGQLYLESYSEYKSLCEFLGVASVKTPPGFVVAADGFIKQGIQGAKKIFSESPLKFLEVLMSQIRKDCQEIGRTHIGKIVGGHLLFPLDFQESATTSIEADLQTLEI
;
A
#
# COMPACT_ATOMS: atom_id res chain seq x y z
N MET A 1 -5.86 2.82 17.68
CA MET A 1 -5.24 1.53 18.09
C MET A 1 -5.84 1.06 19.42
N ARG A 2 -6.41 -0.14 19.53
CA ARG A 2 -6.95 -0.68 20.80
C ARG A 2 -6.12 -1.89 21.24
N LYS A 3 -5.74 -1.95 22.54
CA LYS A 3 -4.99 -3.03 23.22
C LYS A 3 -3.47 -3.13 22.97
N LEU A 4 -2.79 -2.02 22.66
CA LEU A 4 -1.33 -1.97 22.76
C LEU A 4 -0.86 -2.45 24.14
N GLY A 5 0.19 -3.27 24.16
CA GLY A 5 0.74 -3.86 25.39
C GLY A 5 0.09 -5.18 25.83
N LYS A 6 -1.01 -5.62 25.21
CA LYS A 6 -1.58 -6.97 25.43
C LYS A 6 -1.19 -7.93 24.30
N GLY A 7 0.12 -8.17 24.15
CA GLY A 7 0.69 -9.07 23.13
C GLY A 7 0.83 -8.47 21.73
N GLN A 8 0.51 -7.19 21.55
CA GLN A 8 0.69 -6.46 20.29
C GLN A 8 1.94 -5.58 20.37
N SER A 9 2.77 -5.61 19.32
CA SER A 9 3.94 -4.73 19.16
C SER A 9 3.70 -3.72 18.05
N VAL A 10 4.32 -2.54 18.16
CA VAL A 10 4.30 -1.50 17.11
C VAL A 10 5.73 -1.26 16.64
N VAL A 11 5.89 -1.16 15.32
CA VAL A 11 7.14 -0.80 14.66
C VAL A 11 6.83 0.36 13.74
N PHE A 12 7.65 1.40 13.81
CA PHE A 12 7.54 2.56 12.92
C PHE A 12 8.44 2.33 11.71
N CYS A 13 7.85 2.36 10.52
CA CYS A 13 8.59 2.34 9.26
C CYS A 13 8.61 3.78 8.72
N LEU A 14 9.80 4.36 8.61
CA LEU A 14 9.97 5.76 8.25
C LEU A 14 10.49 5.88 6.81
N PRO A 15 9.86 6.68 5.94
CA PRO A 15 10.47 7.13 4.71
C PRO A 15 11.70 8.01 4.99
N LYS A 16 12.64 8.07 4.03
CA LYS A 16 13.86 8.88 4.14
C LYS A 16 13.61 10.37 4.41
N GLU A 17 12.52 10.90 3.85
CA GLU A 17 12.10 12.28 4.07
C GLU A 17 11.74 12.53 5.54
N VAL A 18 10.91 11.65 6.12
CA VAL A 18 10.51 11.73 7.53
C VAL A 18 11.71 11.51 8.45
N GLU A 19 12.60 10.57 8.12
CA GLU A 19 13.88 10.37 8.81
C GLU A 19 14.70 11.67 8.84
N SER A 20 14.85 12.34 7.70
CA SER A 20 15.55 13.62 7.60
C SER A 20 14.91 14.71 8.46
N ASN A 21 13.57 14.80 8.45
CA ASN A 21 12.82 15.77 9.27
C ASN A 21 12.98 15.51 10.77
N ILE A 22 12.95 14.24 11.20
CA ILE A 22 13.17 13.84 12.60
C ILE A 22 14.58 14.23 13.05
N LEU A 23 15.60 13.94 12.23
CA LEU A 23 16.98 14.26 12.56
C LEU A 23 17.21 15.77 12.64
N ALA A 24 16.64 16.53 11.70
CA ALA A 24 16.67 17.99 11.71
C ALA A 24 16.01 18.57 12.97
N LEU A 25 14.83 18.07 13.34
CA LEU A 25 14.11 18.51 14.56
C LEU A 25 14.91 18.24 15.83
N ARG A 26 15.63 17.11 15.90
CA ARG A 26 16.44 16.73 17.06
C ARG A 26 17.85 17.32 17.06
N GLY A 27 18.27 17.97 15.97
CA GLY A 27 19.66 18.41 15.78
C GLY A 27 20.66 17.25 15.81
N LYS A 28 20.24 16.07 15.33
CA LYS A 28 21.08 14.86 15.28
C LYS A 28 21.81 14.77 13.94
N ASP A 29 23.00 14.19 13.96
CA ASP A 29 23.73 13.86 12.73
C ASP A 29 22.95 12.89 11.84
N ALA A 30 23.19 12.96 10.52
CA ALA A 30 22.52 12.13 9.52
C ALA A 30 22.65 10.61 9.75
N ASN A 31 23.64 10.17 10.53
CA ASN A 31 23.90 8.76 10.84
C ASN A 31 23.49 8.36 12.27
N ALA A 32 22.88 9.25 13.04
CA ALA A 32 22.43 8.93 14.38
C ALA A 32 21.17 8.05 14.34
N GLY A 33 21.09 7.05 15.22
CA GLY A 33 19.91 6.19 15.32
C GLY A 33 18.66 6.97 15.76
N ILE A 34 17.53 6.65 15.13
CA ILE A 34 16.20 7.15 15.50
C ILE A 34 15.56 6.19 16.50
N ASP A 35 15.16 6.72 17.65
CA ASP A 35 14.39 6.02 18.66
C ASP A 35 12.89 6.36 18.57
N VAL A 36 12.04 5.54 19.20
CA VAL A 36 10.59 5.76 19.25
C VAL A 36 10.26 7.13 19.84
N SER A 37 11.03 7.58 20.83
CA SER A 37 10.89 8.91 21.43
C SER A 37 11.07 10.05 20.41
N ASP A 38 11.96 9.89 19.43
CA ASP A 38 12.19 10.87 18.37
C ASP A 38 11.00 10.93 17.41
N VAL A 39 10.46 9.77 17.03
CA VAL A 39 9.29 9.67 16.16
C VAL A 39 8.06 10.31 16.80
N LEU A 40 7.83 10.05 18.09
CA LEU A 40 6.71 10.64 18.82
C LEU A 40 6.86 12.15 18.95
N LEU A 41 8.08 12.65 19.21
CA LEU A 41 8.33 14.09 19.27
C LEU A 41 8.04 14.76 17.92
N TRP A 42 8.51 14.16 16.82
CA TRP A 42 8.24 14.68 15.49
C TRP A 42 6.75 14.68 15.17
N ALA A 43 6.02 13.58 15.42
CA ALA A 43 4.58 13.53 15.19
C ALA A 43 3.81 14.60 15.98
N VAL A 44 4.19 14.85 17.25
CA VAL A 44 3.61 15.92 18.07
C VAL A 44 3.95 17.31 17.52
N SER A 45 5.19 17.52 17.08
CA SER A 45 5.65 18.77 16.46
C SER A 45 4.92 19.09 15.16
N GLU A 46 4.75 18.11 14.28
CA GLU A 46 4.00 18.27 13.03
C GLU A 46 2.53 18.56 13.33
N THR A 47 1.92 17.82 14.27
CA THR A 47 0.53 18.09 14.69
C THR A 47 0.38 19.51 15.22
N TRP A 48 1.33 19.99 16.03
CA TRP A 48 1.31 21.36 16.54
C TRP A 48 1.50 22.41 15.44
N SER A 49 2.38 22.13 14.48
CA SER A 49 2.64 23.01 13.34
C SER A 49 1.42 23.09 12.42
N ASP A 50 0.76 21.97 12.17
CA ASP A 50 -0.49 21.85 11.43
C ASP A 50 -1.60 22.65 12.11
N ILE A 51 -1.84 22.40 13.41
CA ILE A 51 -2.81 23.19 14.21
C ILE A 51 -2.54 24.69 14.11
N ARG A 52 -1.28 25.11 14.26
CA ARG A 52 -0.90 26.53 14.15
C ARG A 52 -1.22 27.11 12.78
N ARG A 53 -1.02 26.35 11.70
CA ARG A 53 -1.37 26.76 10.32
C ARG A 53 -2.88 26.84 10.10
N SER A 54 -3.66 25.99 10.78
CA SER A 54 -5.13 25.96 10.66
C SER A 54 -5.86 27.00 11.53
N VAL A 55 -5.24 27.50 12.62
CA VAL A 55 -5.86 28.49 13.53
C VAL A 55 -6.38 29.74 12.80
N PRO A 56 -5.65 30.36 11.86
CA PRO A 56 -6.17 31.50 11.09
C PRO A 56 -7.45 31.19 10.32
N LEU A 57 -7.50 30.02 9.67
CA LEU A 57 -8.68 29.60 8.91
C LEU A 57 -9.86 29.33 9.83
N TRP A 58 -9.64 28.60 10.92
CA TRP A 58 -10.63 28.39 11.97
C TRP A 58 -11.21 29.72 12.50
N ALA A 59 -10.36 30.74 12.69
CA ALA A 59 -10.80 32.04 13.17
C ALA A 59 -11.65 32.80 12.15
N VAL A 60 -11.29 32.74 10.86
CA VAL A 60 -12.08 33.31 9.76
C VAL A 60 -13.44 32.60 9.68
N GLN A 61 -13.46 31.27 9.73
CA GLN A 61 -14.69 30.47 9.71
C GLN A 61 -15.58 30.77 10.93
N GLY A 62 -15.00 30.88 12.13
CA GLY A 62 -15.73 31.24 13.34
C GLY A 62 -16.32 32.66 13.27
N THR A 63 -15.56 33.62 12.74
CA THR A 63 -16.05 34.99 12.54
C THR A 63 -17.18 35.06 11.52
N ARG A 64 -17.06 34.30 10.42
CA ARG A 64 -18.12 34.12 9.42
C ARG A 64 -19.38 33.53 10.03
N PHE A 65 -19.23 32.47 10.84
CA PHE A 65 -20.34 31.81 11.51
C PHE A 65 -21.10 32.77 12.43
N GLU A 66 -20.41 33.52 13.29
CA GLU A 66 -21.05 34.50 14.19
C GLU A 66 -21.83 35.57 13.41
N ARG A 67 -21.22 36.13 12.35
CA ARG A 67 -21.90 37.10 11.47
C ARG A 67 -23.16 36.50 10.83
N GLN A 68 -23.07 35.29 10.29
CA GLN A 68 -24.21 34.63 9.66
C GLN A 68 -25.28 34.24 10.67
N GLN A 69 -24.89 33.87 11.90
CA GLN A 69 -25.81 33.55 12.97
C GLN A 69 -26.60 34.77 13.43
N GLU A 70 -25.98 35.94 13.54
CA GLU A 70 -26.67 37.20 13.85
C GLU A 70 -27.75 37.53 12.81
N LEU A 71 -27.40 37.45 11.52
CA LEU A 71 -28.35 37.60 10.41
C LEU A 71 -29.45 36.54 10.45
N TRP A 72 -29.09 35.28 10.71
CA TRP A 72 -30.07 34.20 10.80
C TRP A 72 -31.07 34.42 11.93
N GLN A 73 -30.63 34.89 13.11
CA GLN A 73 -31.54 35.19 14.23
C GLN A 73 -32.47 36.35 13.91
N SER A 74 -32.03 37.39 13.18
CA SER A 74 -32.90 38.50 12.79
C SER A 74 -34.03 38.08 11.84
N TYR A 75 -33.80 37.05 11.02
CA TYR A 75 -34.77 36.60 10.00
C TYR A 75 -35.50 35.30 10.36
N ARG A 76 -35.15 34.66 11.48
CA ARG A 76 -35.66 33.35 11.89
C ARG A 76 -37.19 33.28 12.04
N GLN A 77 -37.85 34.40 12.30
CA GLN A 77 -39.29 34.48 12.51
C GLN A 77 -40.08 34.66 11.20
N SER A 78 -39.39 34.98 10.10
CA SER A 78 -39.99 35.14 8.78
C SER A 78 -40.11 33.79 8.07
N GLU A 79 -41.26 33.52 7.45
CA GLU A 79 -41.50 32.28 6.69
C GLU A 79 -40.73 32.25 5.36
N TYR A 80 -40.38 33.43 4.82
CA TYR A 80 -39.63 33.62 3.59
C TYR A 80 -38.60 34.74 3.75
N LEU A 81 -37.40 34.55 3.18
CA LEU A 81 -36.36 35.58 3.05
C LEU A 81 -36.60 36.39 1.77
N THR A 82 -36.52 37.72 1.88
CA THR A 82 -36.51 38.61 0.71
C THR A 82 -35.15 38.60 0.00
N SER A 83 -35.11 38.98 -1.29
CA SER A 83 -33.84 39.06 -2.06
C SER A 83 -32.80 39.94 -1.34
N THR A 84 -33.22 41.07 -0.80
CA THR A 84 -32.36 42.01 -0.08
C THR A 84 -31.82 41.46 1.24
N GLU A 85 -32.54 40.56 1.89
CA GLU A 85 -32.06 39.88 3.11
C GLU A 85 -31.11 38.73 2.76
N ALA A 86 -31.41 37.98 1.70
CA ALA A 86 -30.53 36.94 1.18
C ALA A 86 -29.19 37.53 0.70
N GLU A 87 -29.20 38.70 0.08
CA GLU A 87 -28.00 39.43 -0.36
C GLU A 87 -27.05 39.77 0.81
N GLN A 88 -27.54 39.88 2.05
CA GLN A 88 -26.70 40.16 3.22
C GLN A 88 -25.85 38.95 3.66
N PHE A 89 -26.26 37.74 3.28
CA PHE A 89 -25.49 36.51 3.48
C PHE A 89 -24.38 36.33 2.45
N LEU A 90 -24.38 37.12 1.37
CA LEU A 90 -23.36 37.00 0.33
C LEU A 90 -22.00 37.50 0.81
N GLU A 91 -20.97 36.83 0.31
CA GLU A 91 -19.57 37.17 0.52
C GLU A 91 -18.88 37.43 -0.81
N PRO A 92 -17.85 38.28 -0.84
CA PRO A 92 -17.07 38.49 -2.05
C PRO A 92 -16.40 37.17 -2.47
N GLU A 93 -16.79 36.63 -3.63
CA GLU A 93 -16.26 35.37 -4.16
C GLU A 93 -14.85 35.51 -4.76
N CYS A 94 -14.41 36.73 -5.08
CA CYS A 94 -13.11 36.99 -5.68
C CYS A 94 -12.41 38.21 -5.07
N GLN A 95 -11.08 38.15 -5.04
CA GLN A 95 -10.23 39.30 -4.71
C GLN A 95 -9.94 40.11 -5.98
N THR A 96 -9.86 41.43 -5.86
CA THR A 96 -9.46 42.27 -7.00
C THR A 96 -7.96 42.10 -7.30
N LEU A 97 -7.54 42.35 -8.55
CA LEU A 97 -6.12 42.30 -8.93
C LEU A 97 -5.25 43.20 -8.05
N GLU A 98 -5.77 44.37 -7.66
CA GLU A 98 -5.08 45.30 -6.77
C GLU A 98 -4.91 44.73 -5.35
N GLN A 99 -5.89 43.97 -4.85
CA GLN A 99 -5.77 43.29 -3.55
C GLN A 99 -4.73 42.17 -3.57
N ARG A 100 -4.61 41.44 -4.69
CA ARG A 100 -3.68 40.30 -4.81
C ARG A 100 -2.24 40.72 -5.09
N TYR A 101 -2.03 41.78 -5.87
CA TYR A 101 -0.71 42.11 -6.43
C TYR A 101 -0.10 43.44 -5.96
N ARG A 102 -0.81 44.27 -5.19
CA ARG A 102 -0.25 45.57 -4.74
C ARG A 102 0.84 45.37 -3.68
N PRO A 103 2.10 45.76 -3.95
CA PRO A 103 3.18 45.64 -2.97
C PRO A 103 2.89 46.47 -1.73
N GLY A 104 3.07 45.87 -0.53
CA GLY A 104 2.83 46.54 0.75
C GLY A 104 1.37 46.65 1.18
N HIS A 105 0.43 46.05 0.43
CA HIS A 105 -1.00 46.02 0.75
C HIS A 105 -1.43 44.67 1.36
N GLN A 106 -0.62 44.09 2.25
CA GLN A 106 -1.15 43.06 3.13
C GLN A 106 -2.10 43.75 4.11
N LYS A 107 -3.40 43.68 3.82
CA LYS A 107 -4.41 43.91 4.87
C LYS A 107 -4.09 42.92 5.98
N LYS A 108 -3.45 43.39 7.05
CA LYS A 108 -3.65 42.76 8.35
C LYS A 108 -5.18 42.68 8.50
N PRO A 109 -5.76 41.52 8.86
CA PRO A 109 -7.19 41.45 9.16
C PRO A 109 -7.45 42.60 10.09
N SER A 110 -8.28 43.53 9.65
CA SER A 110 -8.40 44.79 10.34
C SER A 110 -8.84 44.46 11.76
N CYS A 111 -8.11 45.01 12.72
CA CYS A 111 -8.52 45.14 14.12
C CYS A 111 -9.90 45.81 14.29
N GLU A 112 -10.63 46.11 13.20
CA GLU A 112 -11.97 46.70 13.17
C GLU A 112 -13.04 45.80 13.82
N TYR A 113 -12.76 44.51 14.06
CA TYR A 113 -13.66 43.63 14.80
C TYR A 113 -13.46 43.64 16.32
N LEU A 114 -12.42 44.31 16.85
CA LEU A 114 -12.21 44.45 18.29
C LEU A 114 -13.27 45.34 18.97
N SER A 115 -14.10 46.04 18.18
CA SER A 115 -15.26 46.80 18.67
C SER A 115 -16.58 46.01 18.61
N SER A 116 -16.55 44.69 18.36
CA SER A 116 -17.76 43.87 18.44
C SER A 116 -18.16 43.60 19.90
N GLU A 117 -19.44 43.78 20.22
CA GLU A 117 -20.02 43.42 21.52
C GLU A 117 -20.05 41.90 21.75
N ASN A 118 -19.90 41.10 20.69
CA ASN A 118 -20.02 39.65 20.72
C ASN A 118 -18.87 38.97 21.51
N GLU A 119 -19.22 38.23 22.58
CA GLU A 119 -18.27 37.52 23.43
C GLU A 119 -17.52 36.40 22.70
N ASN A 120 -18.17 35.69 21.76
CA ASN A 120 -17.55 34.60 21.01
C ASN A 120 -16.44 35.12 20.09
N MET A 121 -16.64 36.28 19.48
CA MET A 121 -15.60 36.94 18.67
C MET A 121 -14.37 37.28 19.52
N LYS A 122 -14.56 37.74 20.76
CA LYS A 122 -13.45 38.01 21.69
C LYS A 122 -12.69 36.73 22.02
N LEU A 123 -13.39 35.62 22.29
CA LEU A 123 -12.79 34.31 22.57
C LEU A 123 -11.98 33.78 21.38
N ILE A 124 -12.47 33.94 20.15
CA ILE A 124 -11.75 33.55 18.93
C ILE A 124 -10.43 34.33 18.82
N TRP A 125 -10.46 35.63 19.04
CA TRP A 125 -9.27 36.49 18.98
C TRP A 125 -8.28 36.23 20.12
N GLU A 126 -8.76 35.98 21.34
CA GLU A 126 -7.92 35.56 22.46
C GLU A 126 -7.25 34.21 22.18
N HIS A 127 -7.97 33.28 21.57
CA HIS A 127 -7.39 32.00 21.16
C HIS A 127 -6.30 32.19 20.10
N CYS A 128 -6.54 33.02 19.07
CA CYS A 128 -5.53 33.35 18.07
C CYS A 128 -4.28 33.97 18.69
N ARG A 129 -4.42 34.85 19.69
CA ARG A 129 -3.29 35.47 20.41
C ARG A 129 -2.40 34.47 21.16
N LYS A 130 -2.90 33.27 21.47
CA LYS A 130 -2.07 32.20 22.07
C LYS A 130 -1.07 31.60 21.09
N PHE A 131 -1.22 31.87 19.79
CA PHE A 131 -0.30 31.42 18.74
C PHE A 131 0.47 32.63 18.22
N GLU A 132 1.76 32.71 18.51
CA GLU A 132 2.64 33.78 18.01
C GLU A 132 2.85 33.64 16.49
N GLY A 133 2.90 34.77 15.77
CA GLY A 133 3.30 34.80 14.36
C GLY A 133 2.28 34.27 13.36
N LEU A 134 0.98 34.31 13.67
CA LEU A 134 -0.09 33.94 12.73
C LEU A 134 -0.12 34.91 11.55
N ASP A 135 0.33 34.45 10.38
CA ASP A 135 0.17 35.19 9.13
C ASP A 135 -1.21 34.91 8.54
N THR A 136 -2.16 35.80 8.82
CA THR A 136 -3.54 35.68 8.33
C THR A 136 -3.65 35.89 6.82
N SER A 137 -2.61 36.39 6.15
CA SER A 137 -2.59 36.48 4.69
C SER A 137 -2.53 35.10 4.00
N VAL A 138 -2.01 34.10 4.71
CA VAL A 138 -1.92 32.72 4.25
C VAL A 138 -3.29 32.01 4.32
N SER A 139 -4.19 32.45 5.21
CA SER A 139 -5.48 31.75 5.41
C SER A 139 -6.42 31.85 4.21
N THR A 140 -6.38 32.96 3.45
CA THR A 140 -7.16 33.11 2.22
C THR A 140 -6.63 32.24 1.08
N LEU A 141 -5.31 32.02 1.02
CA LEU A 141 -4.71 31.07 0.08
C LEU A 141 -5.00 29.61 0.49
N LEU A 142 -5.07 29.34 1.79
CA LEU A 142 -5.47 28.03 2.30
C LEU A 142 -6.96 27.74 2.08
N GLU A 143 -7.85 28.74 2.15
CA GLU A 143 -9.26 28.59 1.80
C GLU A 143 -9.45 28.25 0.31
N GLU A 144 -8.67 28.88 -0.59
CA GLU A 144 -8.62 28.51 -2.02
C GLU A 144 -8.08 27.07 -2.21
N GLN A 145 -7.02 26.68 -1.47
CA GLN A 145 -6.51 25.30 -1.52
C GLN A 145 -7.53 24.28 -1.00
N GLU A 146 -8.26 24.56 0.09
CA GLU A 146 -9.32 23.66 0.58
C GLU A 146 -10.49 23.55 -0.40
N ARG A 147 -10.81 24.61 -1.14
CA ARG A 147 -11.85 24.58 -2.20
C ARG A 147 -11.39 23.86 -3.48
N GLU A 148 -10.14 24.03 -3.90
CA GLU A 148 -9.60 23.32 -5.08
C GLU A 148 -9.25 21.85 -4.80
N LEU A 149 -8.99 21.49 -3.54
CA LEU A 149 -8.71 20.10 -3.11
C LEU A 149 -9.96 19.20 -3.06
N ALA A 150 -11.17 19.75 -3.24
CA ALA A 150 -12.40 19.01 -2.99
C ALA A 150 -13.40 18.90 -4.17
N PRO A 151 -13.01 18.47 -5.38
CA PRO A 151 -13.90 17.59 -6.11
C PRO A 151 -13.92 16.25 -5.36
N GLU A 152 -14.69 16.17 -4.27
CA GLU A 152 -15.04 14.90 -3.63
C GLU A 152 -15.88 14.08 -4.62
N ILE A 153 -15.21 13.40 -5.55
CA ILE A 153 -15.81 12.30 -6.30
C ILE A 153 -15.96 11.16 -5.30
N GLU A 154 -17.07 11.17 -4.56
CA GLU A 154 -17.50 10.07 -3.71
C GLU A 154 -17.78 8.84 -4.59
N SER A 155 -16.74 8.05 -4.84
CA SER A 155 -16.88 6.75 -5.49
C SER A 155 -17.32 5.72 -4.45
N GLU A 156 -18.63 5.50 -4.33
CA GLU A 156 -19.16 4.42 -3.50
C GLU A 156 -18.88 3.05 -4.14
N ARG A 157 -17.76 2.44 -3.78
CA ARG A 157 -17.47 1.05 -4.15
C ARG A 157 -18.33 0.10 -3.31
N GLN A 158 -19.34 -0.52 -3.92
CA GLN A 158 -20.05 -1.63 -3.29
C GLN A 158 -19.11 -2.85 -3.15
N VAL A 159 -18.64 -3.09 -1.93
CA VAL A 159 -17.75 -4.23 -1.63
C VAL A 159 -18.60 -5.48 -1.42
N GLN A 160 -18.63 -6.38 -2.39
CA GLN A 160 -19.17 -7.71 -2.20
C GLN A 160 -18.26 -8.49 -1.25
N ARG A 161 -18.76 -8.79 -0.05
CA ARG A 161 -18.00 -9.58 0.94
C ARG A 161 -18.07 -11.07 0.61
N PRO A 162 -17.03 -11.85 0.98
CA PRO A 162 -17.09 -13.30 0.91
C PRO A 162 -18.32 -13.85 1.65
N PRO A 163 -18.87 -15.00 1.22
CA PRO A 163 -19.96 -15.66 1.93
C PRO A 163 -19.55 -15.99 3.36
N GLY A 164 -20.52 -15.97 4.28
CA GLY A 164 -20.27 -16.31 5.68
C GLY A 164 -19.69 -17.72 5.83
N ALA A 165 -18.57 -17.86 6.53
CA ALA A 165 -17.90 -19.14 6.77
C ALA A 165 -17.41 -19.24 8.21
N THR A 166 -17.32 -20.48 8.72
CA THR A 166 -16.78 -20.73 10.06
C THR A 166 -15.25 -20.75 10.02
N PRO A 167 -14.55 -19.90 10.81
CA PRO A 167 -13.09 -19.88 10.81
C PRO A 167 -12.51 -21.20 11.34
N ALA A 168 -11.38 -21.62 10.76
CA ALA A 168 -10.61 -22.75 11.27
C ALA A 168 -9.88 -22.34 12.57
N PRO A 169 -9.76 -23.24 13.56
CA PRO A 169 -8.98 -22.95 14.76
C PRO A 169 -7.50 -22.84 14.41
N HIS A 170 -6.86 -21.77 14.88
CA HIS A 170 -5.45 -21.57 14.69
C HIS A 170 -4.61 -22.54 15.53
N GLN A 171 -3.56 -23.12 14.95
CA GLN A 171 -2.68 -24.07 15.61
C GLN A 171 -1.25 -23.95 15.12
N ILE A 172 -0.29 -24.06 16.04
CA ILE A 172 1.14 -24.10 15.71
C ILE A 172 1.61 -25.53 15.80
N HIS A 173 2.23 -26.00 14.72
CA HIS A 173 2.77 -27.34 14.67
C HIS A 173 4.21 -27.37 15.21
N LYS A 174 4.54 -28.41 15.98
CA LYS A 174 5.87 -28.58 16.62
C LYS A 174 7.03 -28.47 15.63
N HIS A 175 6.90 -29.05 14.43
CA HIS A 175 7.94 -28.97 13.40
C HIS A 175 8.23 -27.53 12.92
N ILE A 176 7.27 -26.59 13.00
CA ILE A 176 7.52 -25.18 12.67
C ILE A 176 8.34 -24.51 13.79
N THR A 177 8.01 -24.81 15.05
CA THR A 177 8.81 -24.41 16.22
C THR A 177 10.22 -24.97 16.13
N SER A 178 10.38 -26.27 15.82
CA SER A 178 11.69 -26.90 15.58
C SER A 178 12.46 -26.20 14.46
N PHE A 179 11.78 -25.83 13.38
CA PHE A 179 12.41 -25.11 12.26
C PHE A 179 12.91 -23.73 12.68
N VAL A 180 12.14 -22.97 13.46
CA VAL A 180 12.60 -21.67 14.01
C VAL A 180 13.84 -21.87 14.90
N ALA A 181 13.86 -22.92 15.73
CA ALA A 181 14.95 -23.19 16.65
C ALA A 181 16.23 -23.73 15.98
N THR A 182 16.11 -24.49 14.88
CA THR A 182 17.24 -25.25 14.29
C THR A 182 17.59 -24.84 12.86
N GLY A 183 16.67 -24.18 12.14
CA GLY A 183 16.78 -23.91 10.70
C GLY A 183 16.57 -25.11 9.79
N VAL A 184 16.26 -26.29 10.33
CA VAL A 184 16.10 -27.54 9.57
C VAL A 184 14.63 -27.94 9.56
N LEU A 185 14.14 -28.34 8.38
CA LEU A 185 12.78 -28.87 8.23
C LEU A 185 12.74 -30.38 8.38
N GLU A 186 12.01 -30.85 9.38
CA GLU A 186 11.76 -32.28 9.62
C GLU A 186 10.88 -32.87 8.49
N LYS A 187 11.32 -33.97 7.87
CA LYS A 187 10.59 -34.66 6.79
C LYS A 187 10.39 -36.14 7.13
N PRO A 188 9.22 -36.74 6.87
CA PRO A 188 7.98 -36.12 6.36
C PRO A 188 7.22 -35.34 7.45
N SER A 189 6.49 -34.31 7.04
CA SER A 189 5.77 -33.42 7.97
C SER A 189 4.41 -33.01 7.41
N MET A 190 3.38 -33.03 8.25
CA MET A 190 2.04 -32.52 7.94
C MET A 190 1.89 -31.02 8.25
N ALA A 191 2.96 -30.38 8.75
CA ALA A 191 2.96 -28.99 9.19
C ALA A 191 2.97 -27.98 8.04
N TYR A 192 3.52 -28.37 6.89
CA TYR A 192 3.71 -27.53 5.73
C TYR A 192 3.60 -28.36 4.45
N ARG A 193 3.35 -27.69 3.32
CA ARG A 193 3.37 -28.30 1.99
C ARG A 193 3.87 -27.27 0.95
N PRO A 194 4.18 -27.68 -0.29
CA PRO A 194 4.46 -26.73 -1.36
C PRO A 194 3.35 -25.68 -1.49
N ALA A 195 3.72 -24.41 -1.61
CA ALA A 195 2.77 -23.30 -1.60
C ALA A 195 1.71 -23.43 -2.71
N TYR A 196 2.12 -23.79 -3.92
CA TYR A 196 1.16 -23.95 -5.03
C TYR A 196 0.16 -25.10 -4.83
N HIS A 197 0.54 -26.16 -4.09
CA HIS A 197 -0.41 -27.21 -3.71
C HIS A 197 -1.53 -26.69 -2.80
N THR A 198 -1.37 -25.51 -2.17
CA THR A 198 -2.45 -24.92 -1.37
C THR A 198 -3.59 -24.38 -2.24
N LEU A 199 -3.34 -24.17 -3.53
CA LEU A 199 -4.31 -23.64 -4.48
C LEU A 199 -5.16 -24.73 -5.15
N GLN A 200 -4.99 -26.01 -4.80
CA GLN A 200 -5.73 -27.13 -5.40
C GLN A 200 -7.26 -26.98 -5.36
N ASN A 201 -7.79 -26.33 -4.32
CA ASN A 201 -9.23 -26.12 -4.13
C ASN A 201 -9.71 -24.74 -4.63
N THR A 202 -8.96 -24.10 -5.52
CA THR A 202 -9.30 -22.80 -6.10
C THR A 202 -9.77 -22.96 -7.55
N SER A 203 -10.49 -21.96 -8.07
CA SER A 203 -10.92 -21.95 -9.47
C SER A 203 -9.73 -22.02 -10.44
N ALA A 204 -8.59 -21.42 -10.07
CA ALA A 204 -7.38 -21.43 -10.88
C ALA A 204 -6.87 -22.85 -11.16
N ALA A 205 -6.97 -23.77 -10.19
CA ALA A 205 -6.50 -25.15 -10.34
C ALA A 205 -7.23 -25.97 -11.41
N SER A 206 -8.36 -25.48 -11.92
CA SER A 206 -9.05 -26.11 -13.07
C SER A 206 -8.28 -25.95 -14.40
N PHE A 207 -7.35 -25.00 -14.48
CA PHE A 207 -6.62 -24.67 -15.71
C PHE A 207 -5.21 -25.26 -15.80
N LEU A 208 -4.67 -25.78 -14.68
CA LEU A 208 -3.34 -26.34 -14.61
C LEU A 208 -3.22 -27.25 -13.39
N ASP A 209 -2.59 -28.42 -13.55
CA ASP A 209 -2.17 -29.20 -12.38
C ASP A 209 -1.07 -28.46 -11.60
N VAL A 210 -1.44 -27.98 -10.41
CA VAL A 210 -0.54 -27.23 -9.53
C VAL A 210 0.66 -28.05 -9.03
N SER A 211 0.64 -29.38 -9.21
CA SER A 211 1.78 -30.25 -8.91
C SER A 211 3.00 -29.99 -9.80
N GLN A 212 2.79 -29.36 -10.97
CA GLN A 212 3.85 -28.99 -11.91
C GLN A 212 4.72 -27.83 -11.40
N PHE A 213 4.21 -27.01 -10.48
CA PHE A 213 5.01 -25.93 -9.90
C PHE A 213 6.14 -26.49 -9.02
N PRO A 214 7.31 -25.84 -8.99
CA PRO A 214 8.40 -26.29 -8.12
C PRO A 214 8.01 -26.26 -6.64
N SER A 215 8.53 -27.23 -5.89
CA SER A 215 8.22 -27.44 -4.48
C SER A 215 9.11 -26.67 -3.50
N SER A 216 9.90 -25.71 -4.01
CA SER A 216 10.84 -24.94 -3.18
C SER A 216 10.14 -23.98 -2.22
N LEU A 217 9.11 -23.25 -2.68
CA LEU A 217 8.33 -22.37 -1.82
C LEU A 217 7.32 -23.20 -1.03
N LEU A 218 7.34 -23.07 0.30
CA LEU A 218 6.46 -23.82 1.20
C LEU A 218 5.44 -22.89 1.86
N ALA A 219 4.34 -23.45 2.33
CA ALA A 219 3.34 -22.76 3.14
C ALA A 219 2.88 -23.65 4.30
N THR A 220 2.68 -23.05 5.48
CA THR A 220 2.24 -23.76 6.68
C THR A 220 0.76 -24.15 6.62
N LYS A 221 0.41 -25.18 7.39
CA LYS A 221 -0.97 -25.65 7.55
C LYS A 221 -1.90 -24.55 8.05
N ASP A 222 -1.47 -23.76 9.02
CA ASP A 222 -2.28 -22.65 9.54
C ASP A 222 -2.48 -21.57 8.48
N PHE A 223 -1.47 -21.28 7.65
CA PHE A 223 -1.59 -20.28 6.58
C PHE A 223 -2.69 -20.63 5.58
N PHE A 224 -2.71 -21.86 5.06
CA PHE A 224 -3.70 -22.23 4.03
C PHE A 224 -5.03 -22.75 4.58
N THR A 225 -5.11 -23.11 5.87
CA THR A 225 -6.36 -23.58 6.50
C THR A 225 -7.08 -22.41 7.16
N THR A 226 -7.88 -21.68 6.37
CA THR A 226 -8.51 -20.43 6.82
C THR A 226 -9.91 -20.64 7.40
N ILE A 227 -10.67 -21.56 6.81
CA ILE A 227 -12.04 -21.90 7.23
C ILE A 227 -12.20 -23.41 7.43
N LYS A 228 -13.26 -23.82 8.14
CA LYS A 228 -13.71 -25.20 8.14
C LYS A 228 -14.45 -25.46 6.83
N VAL A 229 -13.91 -26.35 6.00
CA VAL A 229 -14.54 -26.73 4.72
C VAL A 229 -15.88 -27.41 5.02
N PRO A 230 -17.01 -26.91 4.50
CA PRO A 230 -18.31 -27.55 4.66
C PRO A 230 -18.29 -28.97 4.09
N SER A 231 -18.87 -29.92 4.80
CA SER A 231 -18.98 -31.30 4.30
C SER A 231 -20.03 -31.37 3.18
N GLY A 232 -19.63 -31.84 1.99
CA GLY A 232 -20.56 -32.15 0.90
C GLY A 232 -20.78 -31.09 -0.18
N SER A 233 -20.01 -29.99 -0.23
CA SER A 233 -20.07 -29.01 -1.33
C SER A 233 -18.81 -28.99 -2.18
N THR A 234 -18.96 -28.61 -3.46
CA THR A 234 -17.86 -28.18 -4.34
C THR A 234 -17.34 -26.82 -3.85
N PHE A 235 -16.66 -26.83 -2.72
CA PHE A 235 -16.14 -25.63 -2.09
C PHE A 235 -14.97 -25.05 -2.89
N ILE A 236 -15.10 -23.80 -3.33
CA ILE A 236 -14.05 -23.03 -3.99
C ILE A 236 -13.44 -22.06 -2.98
N ALA A 237 -12.13 -22.16 -2.77
CA ALA A 237 -11.40 -21.46 -1.72
C ALA A 237 -10.94 -20.05 -2.09
N ASP A 238 -11.33 -19.52 -3.27
CA ASP A 238 -10.84 -18.26 -3.84
C ASP A 238 -10.97 -17.09 -2.87
N ALA A 239 -12.20 -16.85 -2.39
CA ALA A 239 -12.52 -15.74 -1.48
C ALA A 239 -11.92 -15.90 -0.07
N PHE A 240 -11.32 -17.04 0.23
CA PHE A 240 -10.77 -17.37 1.55
C PHE A 240 -9.24 -17.51 1.54
N GLN A 241 -8.58 -17.13 0.44
CA GLN A 241 -7.12 -17.10 0.36
C GLN A 241 -6.56 -15.98 1.23
N ARG A 242 -5.55 -16.29 2.05
CA ARG A 242 -4.83 -15.26 2.81
C ARG A 242 -3.83 -14.53 1.92
N PRO A 243 -3.67 -13.21 2.10
CA PRO A 243 -2.58 -12.48 1.48
C PRO A 243 -1.25 -12.94 2.10
N VAL A 244 -0.22 -13.03 1.26
CA VAL A 244 1.14 -13.34 1.71
C VAL A 244 1.72 -12.09 2.35
N ARG A 245 2.03 -12.16 3.65
CA ARG A 245 2.62 -11.04 4.40
C ARG A 245 3.88 -11.40 5.16
N TRP A 246 3.91 -12.60 5.72
CA TRP A 246 4.98 -13.07 6.59
C TRP A 246 5.67 -14.27 5.96
N VAL A 247 6.98 -14.14 5.76
CA VAL A 247 7.80 -15.18 5.13
C VAL A 247 8.98 -15.50 6.05
N LEU A 248 9.10 -16.76 6.45
CA LEU A 248 10.30 -17.27 7.11
C LEU A 248 11.28 -17.74 6.06
N VAL A 249 12.55 -17.40 6.25
CA VAL A 249 13.62 -17.84 5.37
C VAL A 249 14.80 -18.30 6.22
N SER A 250 15.31 -19.48 5.90
CA SER A 250 16.48 -20.05 6.58
C SER A 250 17.76 -19.28 6.23
N ARG A 251 18.71 -19.21 7.17
CA ARG A 251 19.96 -18.47 7.01
C ARG A 251 20.82 -19.00 5.85
N ASN A 252 20.80 -20.31 5.63
CA ASN A 252 21.47 -20.96 4.50
C ASN A 252 20.71 -20.82 3.16
N LEU A 253 19.59 -20.08 3.14
CA LEU A 253 18.73 -19.87 1.98
C LEU A 253 18.25 -21.17 1.31
N ALA A 254 18.20 -22.27 2.07
CA ALA A 254 17.69 -23.56 1.58
C ALA A 254 16.15 -23.62 1.59
N HIS A 255 15.49 -22.88 2.49
CA HIS A 255 14.06 -22.98 2.74
C HIS A 255 13.41 -21.60 2.83
N MET A 256 12.26 -21.46 2.16
CA MET A 256 11.36 -20.31 2.25
C MET A 256 9.95 -20.80 2.55
N ILE A 257 9.36 -20.31 3.64
CA ILE A 257 8.07 -20.76 4.14
C ILE A 257 7.17 -19.57 4.42
N ILE A 258 5.99 -19.58 3.83
CA ILE A 258 4.92 -18.62 4.11
C ILE A 258 4.19 -19.07 5.37
N ILE A 259 4.06 -18.17 6.33
CA ILE A 259 3.37 -18.42 7.61
C ILE A 259 2.16 -17.51 7.79
N SER A 260 1.24 -17.91 8.65
CA SER A 260 0.10 -17.07 8.98
C SER A 260 0.47 -15.90 9.88
N PRO A 261 -0.34 -14.82 9.91
CA PRO A 261 -0.17 -13.75 10.90
C PRO A 261 -0.24 -14.24 12.35
N PHE A 262 -1.00 -15.31 12.61
CA PHE A 262 -1.09 -15.91 13.94
C PHE A 262 0.22 -16.60 14.33
N GLU A 263 0.77 -17.43 13.44
CA GLU A 263 2.06 -18.08 13.65
C GLU A 263 3.18 -17.05 13.82
N ALA A 264 3.20 -16.02 12.98
CA ALA A 264 4.18 -14.92 13.07
C ALA A 264 4.12 -14.21 14.42
N ASN A 265 2.91 -13.98 14.97
CA ASN A 265 2.73 -13.31 16.24
C ASN A 265 3.22 -14.16 17.42
N ILE A 266 2.86 -15.45 17.45
CA ILE A 266 3.23 -16.33 18.57
C ILE A 266 4.72 -16.68 18.54
N LEU A 267 5.28 -16.96 17.36
CA LEU A 267 6.69 -17.34 17.22
C LEU A 267 7.65 -16.14 17.27
N MET A 268 7.15 -14.90 17.36
CA MET A 268 7.97 -13.69 17.27
C MET A 268 9.14 -13.68 18.27
N SER A 269 8.91 -14.08 19.52
CA SER A 269 9.96 -14.10 20.55
C SER A 269 11.06 -15.09 20.23
N GLU A 270 10.70 -16.32 19.82
CA GLU A 270 11.66 -17.37 19.44
C GLU A 270 12.41 -16.98 18.17
N ILE A 271 11.73 -16.37 17.20
CA ILE A 271 12.33 -15.89 15.96
C ILE A 271 13.39 -14.82 16.25
N ARG A 272 13.12 -13.88 17.18
CA ARG A 272 14.07 -12.83 17.56
C ARG A 272 15.38 -13.38 18.14
N GLU A 273 15.31 -14.50 18.84
CA GLU A 273 16.46 -15.16 19.45
C GLU A 273 17.14 -16.16 18.51
N SER A 274 16.47 -16.55 17.43
CA SER A 274 16.99 -17.53 16.47
C SER A 274 18.20 -16.99 15.71
N LYS A 275 19.19 -17.87 15.50
CA LYS A 275 20.36 -17.60 14.63
C LYS A 275 20.23 -18.25 13.26
N PHE A 276 19.13 -18.98 13.03
CA PHE A 276 18.98 -19.89 11.89
C PHE A 276 17.88 -19.47 10.92
N VAL A 277 16.88 -18.73 11.39
CA VAL A 277 15.74 -18.30 10.58
C VAL A 277 15.49 -16.82 10.80
N SER A 278 15.09 -16.12 9.75
CA SER A 278 14.58 -14.77 9.86
C SER A 278 13.19 -14.66 9.23
N LEU A 279 12.35 -13.85 9.88
CA LEU A 279 11.02 -13.45 9.48
C LEU A 279 11.08 -12.15 8.69
N HIS A 280 10.39 -12.14 7.55
CA HIS A 280 10.33 -11.02 6.63
C HIS A 280 8.89 -10.55 6.46
N LEU A 281 8.71 -9.23 6.53
CA LEU A 281 7.51 -8.58 6.01
C LEU A 281 7.61 -8.47 4.50
N TYR A 282 6.56 -8.89 3.81
CA TYR A 282 6.47 -8.89 2.36
C TYR A 282 5.10 -8.37 1.93
N ALA A 283 5.07 -7.72 0.77
CA ALA A 283 3.85 -7.47 0.03
C ALA A 283 4.17 -7.49 -1.47
N PRO A 284 3.30 -8.08 -2.31
CA PRO A 284 3.49 -8.07 -3.76
C PRO A 284 3.42 -6.65 -4.32
N ARG A 285 4.22 -6.35 -5.35
CA ARG A 285 4.21 -5.05 -6.03
C ARG A 285 2.95 -4.90 -6.89
N GLN A 286 1.97 -4.17 -6.36
CA GLN A 286 0.66 -3.92 -7.00
C GLN A 286 0.61 -2.65 -7.86
N SER A 287 1.54 -1.71 -7.67
CA SER A 287 1.62 -0.46 -8.44
C SER A 287 3.08 -0.16 -8.81
N ARG A 288 3.29 0.49 -9.96
CA ARG A 288 4.62 0.93 -10.42
C ARG A 288 5.25 1.95 -9.46
N GLY A 289 4.45 2.82 -8.86
CA GLY A 289 4.95 3.86 -7.95
C GLY A 289 5.53 3.35 -6.63
N PHE A 290 5.32 2.08 -6.28
CA PHE A 290 5.93 1.48 -5.08
C PHE A 290 7.23 0.78 -5.43
N ALA A 291 8.22 0.89 -4.53
CA ALA A 291 9.44 0.11 -4.60
C ALA A 291 9.16 -1.40 -4.50
N SER A 292 10.00 -2.20 -5.14
CA SER A 292 9.91 -3.67 -5.07
C SER A 292 10.31 -4.18 -3.69
N LEU A 293 9.52 -5.11 -3.13
CA LEU A 293 9.80 -5.78 -1.84
C LEU A 293 10.36 -7.20 -2.02
N ASP A 294 10.73 -7.56 -3.25
CA ASP A 294 11.13 -8.90 -3.64
C ASP A 294 12.42 -9.37 -2.96
N ARG A 295 13.24 -8.42 -2.49
CA ARG A 295 14.48 -8.67 -1.75
C ARG A 295 14.23 -8.99 -0.28
N LEU A 296 12.98 -8.93 0.20
CA LEU A 296 12.58 -9.20 1.58
C LEU A 296 13.30 -8.32 2.62
N ALA A 297 13.61 -7.08 2.24
CA ALA A 297 14.43 -6.17 3.06
C ALA A 297 13.61 -5.14 3.86
N LEU A 298 12.30 -5.04 3.66
CA LEU A 298 11.46 -4.00 4.29
C LEU A 298 11.48 -4.06 5.82
N TYR A 299 11.25 -5.23 6.37
CA TYR A 299 11.30 -5.48 7.81
C TYR A 299 11.72 -6.92 8.04
N THR A 300 12.84 -7.11 8.75
CA THR A 300 13.48 -8.41 8.96
C THR A 300 13.78 -8.61 10.43
N VAL A 301 13.43 -9.78 10.96
CA VAL A 301 13.64 -10.16 12.37
C VAL A 301 14.18 -11.58 12.46
N PRO A 302 15.32 -11.84 13.12
CA PRO A 302 16.28 -10.85 13.61
C PRO A 302 16.98 -10.15 12.44
N GLN A 303 17.48 -8.93 12.68
CA GLN A 303 18.26 -8.22 11.68
C GLN A 303 19.66 -8.86 11.58
N HIS A 304 19.86 -9.71 10.57
CA HIS A 304 21.15 -10.33 10.30
C HIS A 304 21.95 -9.48 9.31
N VAL A 305 23.19 -9.12 9.66
CA VAL A 305 24.10 -8.33 8.82
C VAL A 305 24.63 -9.16 7.63
N ASP A 306 24.88 -10.45 7.83
CA ASP A 306 25.47 -11.35 6.83
C ASP A 306 24.40 -12.19 6.13
N ARG A 307 23.75 -11.61 5.12
CA ARG A 307 22.82 -12.37 4.28
C ARG A 307 23.21 -12.34 2.82
N GLY A 308 23.26 -13.54 2.21
CA GLY A 308 23.35 -13.67 0.76
C GLY A 308 22.07 -13.21 0.06
N ALA A 309 22.17 -12.95 -1.23
CA ALA A 309 21.02 -12.61 -2.06
C ALA A 309 20.01 -13.78 -2.11
N ILE A 310 18.71 -13.46 -2.00
CA ILE A 310 17.64 -14.45 -2.14
C ILE A 310 17.73 -15.09 -3.54
N PRO A 311 17.78 -16.43 -3.65
CA PRO A 311 17.79 -17.10 -4.95
C PRO A 311 16.57 -16.70 -5.80
N ASP A 312 16.80 -16.45 -7.10
CA ASP A 312 15.75 -16.01 -8.03
C ASP A 312 14.56 -16.97 -8.09
N THR A 313 14.82 -18.28 -7.96
CA THR A 313 13.75 -19.30 -7.93
C THR A 313 12.73 -19.06 -6.82
N PHE A 314 13.17 -18.64 -5.64
CA PHE A 314 12.26 -18.28 -4.54
C PHE A 314 11.52 -16.99 -4.82
N ARG A 315 12.24 -15.98 -5.32
CA ARG A 315 11.68 -14.67 -5.63
C ARG A 315 10.56 -14.77 -6.66
N LEU A 316 10.81 -15.46 -7.77
CA LEU A 316 9.82 -15.68 -8.83
C LEU A 316 8.59 -16.43 -8.32
N GLN A 317 8.77 -17.52 -7.56
CA GLN A 317 7.65 -18.27 -6.99
C GLN A 317 6.86 -17.45 -5.97
N LEU A 318 7.55 -16.70 -5.10
CA LEU A 318 6.89 -15.87 -4.10
C LEU A 318 6.07 -14.76 -4.76
N ASN A 319 6.66 -14.05 -5.73
CA ASN A 319 6.02 -12.96 -6.47
C ASN A 319 4.79 -13.47 -7.24
N LEU A 320 4.91 -14.59 -7.95
CA LEU A 320 3.79 -15.19 -8.67
C LEU A 320 2.70 -15.70 -7.72
N PHE A 321 3.07 -16.46 -6.68
CA PHE A 321 2.11 -17.01 -5.73
C PHE A 321 1.33 -15.92 -4.99
N SER A 322 2.00 -14.82 -4.65
CA SER A 322 1.42 -13.72 -3.87
C SER A 322 0.59 -12.74 -4.68
N GLY A 323 0.69 -12.75 -6.01
CA GLY A 323 -0.11 -11.90 -6.88
C GLY A 323 0.57 -10.61 -7.35
N GLN A 324 1.90 -10.59 -7.48
CA GLN A 324 2.65 -9.44 -7.96
C GLN A 324 2.29 -9.09 -9.41
N LEU A 325 2.09 -7.81 -9.73
CA LEU A 325 1.67 -7.36 -11.06
C LEU A 325 2.77 -6.64 -11.84
N TYR A 326 3.71 -6.03 -11.15
CA TYR A 326 4.82 -5.29 -11.74
C TYR A 326 6.16 -5.88 -11.32
N LEU A 327 7.04 -6.04 -12.29
CA LEU A 327 8.42 -6.53 -12.10
C LEU A 327 9.38 -5.34 -11.96
N GLU A 328 10.51 -5.54 -11.27
CA GLU A 328 11.50 -4.48 -11.03
C GLU A 328 12.29 -4.13 -12.29
N SER A 329 12.65 -5.13 -13.11
CA SER A 329 13.57 -4.95 -14.23
C SER A 329 13.23 -5.82 -15.43
N TYR A 330 13.82 -5.47 -16.59
CA TYR A 330 13.75 -6.28 -17.80
C TYR A 330 14.47 -7.64 -17.65
N SER A 331 15.49 -7.73 -16.80
CA SER A 331 16.14 -9.02 -16.51
C SER A 331 15.21 -9.97 -15.76
N GLU A 332 14.45 -9.46 -14.80
CA GLU A 332 13.44 -10.24 -14.09
C GLU A 332 12.34 -10.73 -15.03
N TYR A 333 11.90 -9.91 -15.99
CA TYR A 333 10.99 -10.33 -17.05
C TYR A 333 11.52 -11.54 -17.83
N LYS A 334 12.78 -11.53 -18.27
CA LYS A 334 13.37 -12.67 -18.98
C LYS A 334 13.41 -13.92 -18.11
N SER A 335 13.84 -13.79 -16.85
CA SER A 335 13.88 -14.92 -15.91
C SER A 335 12.49 -15.48 -15.63
N LEU A 336 11.47 -14.63 -15.57
CA LEU A 336 10.08 -15.05 -15.43
C LEU A 336 9.57 -15.78 -16.68
N CYS A 337 9.83 -15.26 -17.87
CA CYS A 337 9.48 -15.92 -19.13
C CYS A 337 10.14 -17.29 -19.26
N GLU A 338 11.42 -17.41 -18.90
CA GLU A 338 12.14 -18.68 -18.87
C GLU A 338 11.49 -19.66 -17.86
N PHE A 339 11.17 -19.17 -16.65
CA PHE A 339 10.47 -19.96 -15.64
C PHE A 339 9.11 -20.48 -16.11
N LEU A 340 8.32 -19.64 -16.80
CA LEU A 340 7.00 -20.02 -17.31
C LEU A 340 7.05 -20.81 -18.63
N GLY A 341 8.20 -20.90 -19.29
CA GLY A 341 8.32 -21.51 -20.62
C GLY A 341 7.66 -20.68 -21.73
N VAL A 342 7.64 -19.36 -21.58
CA VAL A 342 6.99 -18.41 -22.50
C VAL A 342 8.05 -17.61 -23.26
N ALA A 343 7.76 -17.26 -24.51
CA ALA A 343 8.67 -16.47 -25.34
C ALA A 343 8.87 -15.05 -24.78
N SER A 344 10.13 -14.67 -24.53
CA SER A 344 10.51 -13.31 -24.09
C SER A 344 10.90 -12.38 -25.24
N VAL A 345 11.02 -12.92 -26.45
CA VAL A 345 11.41 -12.22 -27.68
C VAL A 345 10.58 -12.74 -28.85
N LYS A 346 10.57 -12.01 -29.96
CA LYS A 346 9.96 -12.50 -31.20
C LYS A 346 10.52 -13.88 -31.54
N THR A 347 9.63 -14.81 -31.83
CA THR A 347 9.93 -16.23 -32.04
C THR A 347 11.06 -16.42 -33.05
N PRO A 348 12.21 -16.98 -32.64
CA PRO A 348 13.25 -17.37 -33.58
C PRO A 348 12.76 -18.51 -34.49
N PRO A 349 13.33 -18.66 -35.71
CA PRO A 349 12.99 -19.79 -36.59
C PRO A 349 13.28 -21.13 -35.89
N GLY A 350 12.30 -22.05 -35.90
CA GLY A 350 12.41 -23.38 -35.29
C GLY A 350 11.67 -23.57 -33.95
N PHE A 351 11.05 -22.53 -33.40
CA PHE A 351 10.20 -22.63 -32.22
C PHE A 351 8.72 -22.74 -32.61
N VAL A 352 7.98 -23.66 -31.96
CA VAL A 352 6.52 -23.72 -32.07
C VAL A 352 5.94 -23.06 -30.82
N VAL A 353 5.31 -21.90 -31.01
CA VAL A 353 4.75 -21.09 -29.93
C VAL A 353 3.23 -21.01 -30.09
N ALA A 354 2.51 -21.17 -28.97
CA ALA A 354 1.06 -21.06 -28.92
C ALA A 354 0.61 -19.58 -28.97
N ALA A 355 -0.68 -19.34 -29.18
CA ALA A 355 -1.22 -17.97 -29.31
C ALA A 355 -1.01 -17.10 -28.05
N ASP A 356 -0.86 -17.73 -26.89
CA ASP A 356 -0.57 -17.09 -25.60
C ASP A 356 0.94 -16.90 -25.36
N GLY A 357 1.80 -17.26 -26.31
CA GLY A 357 3.26 -17.13 -26.19
C GLY A 357 3.96 -18.33 -25.56
N PHE A 358 3.24 -19.40 -25.17
CA PHE A 358 3.85 -20.59 -24.56
C PHE A 358 4.62 -21.43 -25.58
N ILE A 359 5.84 -21.85 -25.22
CA ILE A 359 6.75 -22.60 -26.11
C ILE A 359 6.42 -24.09 -26.07
N LYS A 360 5.67 -24.57 -27.09
CA LYS A 360 5.30 -25.99 -27.24
C LYS A 360 6.46 -26.85 -27.69
N GLN A 361 7.34 -26.35 -28.56
CA GLN A 361 8.57 -27.05 -28.98
C GLN A 361 9.70 -26.02 -29.12
N GLY A 362 10.85 -26.34 -28.52
CA GLY A 362 12.04 -25.50 -28.54
C GLY A 362 13.31 -26.35 -28.71
N ILE A 363 14.47 -25.71 -28.59
CA ILE A 363 15.79 -26.34 -28.73
C ILE A 363 15.95 -27.48 -27.70
N GLN A 364 16.52 -28.61 -28.12
CA GLN A 364 16.84 -29.75 -27.25
C GLN A 364 17.71 -29.28 -26.08
N GLY A 365 17.21 -29.39 -24.84
CA GLY A 365 17.93 -29.03 -23.61
C GLY A 365 17.29 -27.93 -22.76
N ALA A 366 16.27 -27.21 -23.26
CA ALA A 366 15.51 -26.27 -22.44
C ALA A 366 14.65 -27.04 -21.41
N LYS A 367 14.83 -26.76 -20.11
CA LYS A 367 14.05 -27.37 -19.03
C LYS A 367 12.60 -26.94 -19.14
N LYS A 368 11.72 -27.85 -19.59
CA LYS A 368 10.27 -27.65 -19.48
C LYS A 368 9.82 -28.00 -18.07
N ILE A 369 9.41 -26.98 -17.32
CA ILE A 369 8.80 -27.15 -16.00
C ILE A 369 7.33 -27.55 -16.17
N PHE A 370 6.62 -26.93 -17.12
CA PHE A 370 5.19 -27.15 -17.36
C PHE A 370 4.94 -27.98 -18.62
N SER A 371 3.96 -28.89 -18.55
CA SER A 371 3.48 -29.67 -19.70
C SER A 371 2.51 -28.90 -20.57
N GLU A 372 1.75 -27.98 -19.97
CA GLU A 372 0.79 -27.09 -20.62
C GLU A 372 1.01 -25.63 -20.19
N SER A 373 0.36 -24.68 -20.86
CA SER A 373 0.57 -23.26 -20.58
C SER A 373 0.06 -22.88 -19.19
N PRO A 374 0.91 -22.35 -18.29
CA PRO A 374 0.47 -21.91 -16.96
C PRO A 374 -0.24 -20.55 -16.99
N LEU A 375 -0.34 -19.90 -18.16
CA LEU A 375 -0.80 -18.51 -18.27
C LEU A 375 -2.27 -18.35 -17.87
N LYS A 376 -3.16 -19.29 -18.25
CA LYS A 376 -4.57 -19.19 -17.86
C LYS A 376 -4.77 -19.39 -16.36
N PHE A 377 -4.01 -20.30 -15.75
CA PHE A 377 -3.95 -20.46 -14.29
C PHE A 377 -3.53 -19.15 -13.61
N LEU A 378 -2.47 -18.51 -14.12
CA LEU A 378 -1.98 -17.24 -13.58
C LEU A 378 -2.97 -16.09 -13.79
N GLU A 379 -3.66 -16.04 -14.93
CA GLU A 379 -4.71 -15.04 -15.18
C GLU A 379 -5.76 -15.07 -14.08
N VAL A 380 -6.28 -16.25 -13.77
CA VAL A 380 -7.32 -16.46 -12.75
C VAL A 380 -6.77 -16.18 -11.35
N LEU A 381 -5.58 -16.68 -11.04
CA LEU A 381 -4.93 -16.41 -9.75
C LEU A 381 -4.73 -14.90 -9.53
N MET A 382 -4.22 -14.19 -10.53
CA MET A 382 -3.90 -12.77 -10.42
C MET A 382 -5.14 -11.91 -10.40
N SER A 383 -6.05 -12.06 -11.37
CA SER A 383 -7.21 -11.19 -11.53
C SER A 383 -8.34 -11.53 -10.57
N GLN A 384 -8.75 -12.80 -10.46
CA GLN A 384 -9.93 -13.21 -9.70
C GLN A 384 -9.61 -13.42 -8.22
N ILE A 385 -8.55 -14.18 -7.92
CA ILE A 385 -8.25 -14.61 -6.54
C ILE A 385 -7.49 -13.54 -5.75
N ARG A 386 -6.49 -12.89 -6.35
CA ARG A 386 -5.62 -11.93 -5.64
C ARG A 386 -6.10 -10.48 -5.75
N LYS A 387 -6.94 -10.16 -6.73
CA LYS A 387 -7.38 -8.79 -7.06
C LYS A 387 -8.90 -8.61 -7.17
N ASP A 388 -9.71 -9.58 -6.74
CA ASP A 388 -11.17 -9.48 -6.72
C ASP A 388 -11.78 -9.08 -8.09
N CYS A 389 -11.35 -9.76 -9.16
CA CYS A 389 -11.77 -9.57 -10.55
C CYS A 389 -11.43 -8.19 -11.16
N GLN A 390 -10.40 -7.50 -10.67
CA GLN A 390 -9.91 -6.28 -11.31
C GLN A 390 -9.16 -6.57 -12.62
N GLU A 391 -9.25 -5.63 -13.56
CA GLU A 391 -8.53 -5.69 -14.82
C GLU A 391 -7.01 -5.53 -14.57
N ILE A 392 -6.23 -6.51 -15.04
CA ILE A 392 -4.77 -6.53 -14.90
C ILE A 392 -4.05 -6.25 -16.23
N GLY A 393 -4.76 -6.09 -17.34
CA GLY A 393 -4.19 -6.07 -18.70
C GLY A 393 -3.12 -5.01 -18.94
N ARG A 394 -3.18 -3.86 -18.26
CA ARG A 394 -2.19 -2.78 -18.36
C ARG A 394 -0.90 -3.05 -17.57
N THR A 395 -0.87 -4.07 -16.72
CA THR A 395 0.28 -4.42 -15.88
C THR A 395 1.31 -5.26 -16.62
N HIS A 396 2.52 -5.43 -16.07
CA HIS A 396 3.53 -6.30 -16.69
C HIS A 396 3.03 -7.75 -16.75
N ILE A 397 2.52 -8.28 -15.64
CA ILE A 397 1.98 -9.65 -15.61
C ILE A 397 0.76 -9.79 -16.51
N GLY A 398 -0.14 -8.81 -16.55
CA GLY A 398 -1.30 -8.86 -17.45
C GLY A 398 -0.91 -8.90 -18.93
N LYS A 399 0.08 -8.11 -19.34
CA LYS A 399 0.65 -8.18 -20.69
C LYS A 399 1.23 -9.56 -20.99
N ILE A 400 2.01 -10.14 -20.06
CA ILE A 400 2.61 -11.49 -20.21
C ILE A 400 1.55 -12.56 -20.37
N VAL A 401 0.54 -12.56 -19.50
CA VAL A 401 -0.56 -13.53 -19.53
C VAL A 401 -1.41 -13.37 -20.79
N GLY A 402 -1.54 -12.14 -21.30
CA GLY A 402 -2.16 -11.86 -22.59
C GLY A 402 -1.27 -12.15 -23.81
N GLY A 403 -0.09 -12.77 -23.63
CA GLY A 403 0.82 -13.13 -24.73
C GLY A 403 1.61 -11.97 -25.35
N HIS A 404 1.63 -10.80 -24.70
CA HIS A 404 2.36 -9.63 -25.19
C HIS A 404 3.82 -9.67 -24.75
N LEU A 405 4.71 -9.26 -25.66
CA LEU A 405 6.13 -9.07 -25.35
C LEU A 405 6.34 -7.73 -24.64
N LEU A 406 7.21 -7.73 -23.64
CA LEU A 406 7.68 -6.52 -22.98
C LEU A 406 9.05 -6.13 -23.53
N PHE A 407 9.32 -4.84 -23.57
CA PHE A 407 10.59 -4.27 -24.03
C PHE A 407 11.29 -3.54 -22.89
N PRO A 408 12.61 -3.28 -22.98
CA PRO A 408 13.33 -2.53 -21.94
C PRO A 408 12.70 -1.18 -21.60
N LEU A 409 12.07 -0.52 -22.57
CA LEU A 409 11.35 0.75 -22.40
C LEU A 409 10.15 0.65 -21.45
N ASP A 410 9.51 -0.52 -21.32
CA ASP A 410 8.40 -0.73 -20.38
C ASP A 410 8.84 -0.65 -18.90
N PHE A 411 10.15 -0.70 -18.64
CA PHE A 411 10.75 -0.71 -17.30
C PHE A 411 11.47 0.58 -16.94
N GLN A 412 11.57 1.52 -17.87
CA GLN A 412 12.12 2.83 -17.57
C GLN A 412 11.03 3.64 -16.86
N GLU A 413 11.37 4.24 -15.73
CA GLU A 413 10.53 5.25 -15.11
C GLU A 413 10.40 6.38 -16.13
N SER A 414 9.22 6.53 -16.70
CA SER A 414 8.88 7.71 -17.48
C SER A 414 8.95 8.91 -16.53
N ALA A 415 10.11 9.57 -16.49
CA ALA A 415 10.26 10.95 -16.04
C ALA A 415 9.38 11.91 -16.87
N THR A 416 8.65 11.39 -17.86
CA THR A 416 7.77 12.10 -18.77
C THR A 416 6.39 12.43 -18.23
N THR A 417 6.01 12.01 -17.01
CA THR A 417 4.75 12.50 -16.40
C THR A 417 4.85 13.94 -15.89
N SER A 418 6.05 14.54 -15.92
CA SER A 418 6.27 15.95 -15.56
C SER A 418 6.40 16.88 -16.77
N ILE A 419 6.47 16.37 -18.02
CA ILE A 419 6.71 17.21 -19.21
C ILE A 419 5.43 17.39 -20.05
N GLU A 420 4.49 16.43 -20.05
CA GLU A 420 3.19 16.62 -20.72
C GLU A 420 2.25 17.57 -19.98
N ALA A 421 2.47 17.81 -18.68
CA ALA A 421 1.75 18.84 -17.93
C ALA A 421 2.22 20.27 -18.27
N ASP A 422 3.51 20.45 -18.59
CA ASP A 422 4.07 21.77 -18.90
C ASP A 422 3.84 22.21 -20.35
N LEU A 423 3.63 21.26 -21.28
CA LEU A 423 3.38 21.56 -22.69
C LEU A 423 1.91 21.87 -23.02
N GLN A 424 0.97 21.56 -22.13
CA GLN A 424 -0.43 22.02 -22.27
C GLN A 424 -0.69 23.42 -21.71
N THR A 425 0.30 24.05 -21.06
CA THR A 425 0.19 25.41 -20.51
C THR A 425 0.81 26.50 -21.39
N LEU A 426 1.28 26.16 -22.59
CA LEU A 426 1.88 27.12 -23.55
C LEU A 426 1.05 27.36 -24.81
N GLU A 427 -0.14 26.76 -24.91
CA GLU A 427 -1.16 27.14 -25.88
C GLU A 427 -2.48 27.42 -25.14
N ILE A 428 -2.61 28.65 -24.64
CA ILE A 428 -3.81 29.52 -24.60
C ILE A 428 -3.36 30.94 -24.25
#